data_AF-A0A2V9S957-F1
#
_entry.id   AF-A0A2V9S957-F1
#
_cell.length_a   1.000
_cell.length_b   1.000
_cell.length_c   1.000
_cell.angle_alpha   90.00
_cell.angle_beta   90.00
_cell.angle_gamma   90.00
#
_symmetry.space_group_name_H-M   'P 1'
#
loop_
_entity.id
_entity.type
_entity.pdbx_description
1 polymer ?
#
loop_
_entity_poly.entity_id
_entity_poly.type
_entity_poly.pdbx_seq_one_letter_code
_entity_poly.pdbx_strand_id
1 'polypeptide(L)'
;MQTFTKVGLDALLTPENCALLLIDHQPFQLANVNSHDPTIVINNVTALAKTAKAYGVPTILTTVNEERGGLIFKQVQAVFPDQKTINRT
;
A
#
# COMPACT_ATOMS: atom_id res chain seq x y z
N MET A 1 5.48 -9.20 29.36
CA MET A 1 5.57 -8.25 28.22
C MET A 1 4.96 -6.95 28.70
N GLN A 2 5.75 -5.91 28.96
CA GLN A 2 5.19 -4.61 29.36
C GLN A 2 4.52 -3.98 28.13
N THR A 3 3.20 -3.82 28.18
CA THR A 3 2.43 -3.05 27.21
C THR A 3 2.64 -1.57 27.54
N PHE A 4 3.59 -0.93 26.86
CA PHE A 4 3.68 0.52 26.88
C PHE A 4 2.61 1.07 25.94
N THR A 5 1.49 1.52 26.50
CA THR A 5 0.50 2.28 25.74
C THR A 5 1.15 3.60 25.34
N LYS A 6 1.55 3.72 24.07
CA LYS A 6 2.02 5.00 23.52
C LYS A 6 0.83 5.96 23.46
N VAL A 7 0.98 7.15 24.02
CA VAL A 7 -0.03 8.23 23.99
C VAL A 7 0.64 9.55 23.62
N GLY A 8 -0.13 10.50 23.06
CA GLY A 8 0.39 11.82 22.68
C GLY A 8 1.41 11.75 21.55
N LEU A 9 2.48 12.56 21.65
CA LEU A 9 3.51 12.68 20.61
C LEU A 9 4.20 11.35 20.30
N ASP A 10 4.43 10.52 21.32
CA ASP A 10 5.12 9.23 21.19
C ASP A 10 4.31 8.17 20.43
N ALA A 11 3.00 8.41 20.25
CA ALA A 11 2.10 7.54 19.49
C ALA A 11 2.04 7.89 17.99
N LEU A 12 2.59 9.02 17.56
CA LEU A 12 2.54 9.44 16.17
C LEU A 12 3.45 8.59 15.28
N LEU A 13 3.04 8.42 14.03
CA LEU A 13 3.85 7.75 13.02
C LEU A 13 4.98 8.66 12.56
N THR A 14 6.19 8.12 12.53
CA THR A 14 7.38 8.71 11.92
C THR A 14 7.94 7.71 10.90
N PRO A 15 8.75 8.15 9.92
CA PRO A 15 9.33 7.23 8.95
C PRO A 15 10.16 6.09 9.57
N GLU A 16 10.73 6.33 10.75
CA GLU A 16 11.58 5.38 11.47
C GLU A 16 10.78 4.37 12.32
N ASN A 17 9.49 4.63 12.55
CA ASN A 17 8.66 3.80 13.43
C ASN A 17 7.49 3.11 12.71
N CYS A 18 7.40 3.25 11.38
CA CYS A 18 6.33 2.67 10.58
C CYS A 18 6.82 2.05 9.27
N ALA A 19 5.95 1.26 8.67
CA ALA A 19 6.11 0.71 7.33
C ALA A 19 4.76 0.77 6.61
N LEU A 20 4.78 0.86 5.29
CA LEU A 20 3.58 0.81 4.45
C LEU A 20 3.46 -0.58 3.81
N LEU A 21 2.28 -1.17 3.94
CA LEU A 21 1.94 -2.45 3.30
C LEU A 21 0.77 -2.23 2.34
N LEU A 22 1.01 -2.31 1.04
CA LEU A 22 -0.02 -2.18 0.01
C LEU A 22 -0.46 -3.56 -0.46
N ILE A 23 -1.67 -3.93 -0.06
CA ILE A 23 -2.20 -5.28 -0.24
C ILE A 23 -3.21 -5.28 -1.36
N ASP A 24 -2.94 -6.05 -2.41
CA ASP A 24 -3.88 -6.49 -3.45
C ASP A 24 -4.66 -5.36 -4.14
N HIS A 25 -3.99 -4.22 -4.36
CA HIS A 25 -4.51 -3.10 -5.15
C HIS A 25 -4.44 -3.45 -6.65
N GLN A 26 -5.21 -4.45 -7.04
CA GLN A 26 -5.30 -5.02 -8.38
C GLN A 26 -6.67 -4.69 -9.02
N PRO A 27 -6.77 -4.60 -10.35
CA PRO A 27 -8.04 -4.27 -11.03
C PRO A 27 -9.20 -5.19 -10.67
N PHE A 28 -8.96 -6.50 -10.57
CA PHE A 28 -10.01 -7.46 -10.24
C PHE A 28 -10.54 -7.30 -8.81
N GLN A 29 -9.67 -6.96 -7.85
CA GLN A 29 -10.07 -6.71 -6.47
C GLN A 29 -10.89 -5.41 -6.38
N LEU A 30 -10.46 -4.37 -7.11
CA LEU A 30 -11.16 -3.09 -7.15
C LEU A 30 -12.56 -3.19 -7.77
N ALA A 31 -12.76 -4.07 -8.75
CA ALA A 31 -14.04 -4.23 -9.44
C ALA A 31 -15.21 -4.57 -8.50
N ASN A 32 -14.92 -5.14 -7.32
CA ASN A 32 -15.92 -5.50 -6.32
C ASN A 32 -16.03 -4.48 -5.17
N VAL A 33 -15.28 -3.39 -5.21
CA VAL A 33 -15.34 -2.32 -4.20
C VAL A 33 -16.41 -1.30 -4.59
N ASN A 34 -17.45 -1.19 -3.77
CA ASN A 34 -18.59 -0.30 -4.01
C ASN A 34 -18.70 0.86 -3.00
N SER A 35 -17.76 0.96 -2.06
CA SER A 35 -17.77 2.00 -1.03
C SER A 35 -17.23 3.35 -1.52
N HIS A 36 -16.46 3.36 -2.61
CA HIS A 36 -15.81 4.55 -3.16
C HIS A 36 -15.72 4.46 -4.69
N ASP A 37 -15.60 5.61 -5.34
CA ASP A 37 -15.28 5.66 -6.77
C ASP A 37 -13.91 5.00 -7.05
N PRO A 38 -13.80 4.09 -8.04
CA PRO A 38 -12.56 3.40 -8.38
C PRO A 38 -11.37 4.34 -8.66
N THR A 39 -11.62 5.48 -9.30
CA THR A 39 -10.58 6.46 -9.63
C THR A 39 -10.02 7.11 -8.36
N ILE A 40 -10.88 7.39 -7.39
CA ILE A 40 -10.48 7.94 -6.09
C ILE A 40 -9.61 6.94 -5.32
N VAL A 41 -9.96 5.65 -5.32
CA VAL A 41 -9.14 4.61 -4.68
C VAL A 41 -7.74 4.55 -5.30
N ILE A 42 -7.66 4.51 -6.63
CA ILE A 42 -6.37 4.48 -7.35
C ILE A 42 -5.54 5.73 -7.07
N ASN A 43 -6.16 6.91 -7.09
CA ASN A 43 -5.46 8.17 -6.84
C ASN A 43 -4.95 8.25 -5.40
N ASN A 44 -5.77 7.86 -4.42
CA ASN A 44 -5.41 7.92 -3.00
C ASN A 44 -4.28 6.93 -2.67
N VAL A 45 -4.35 5.69 -3.17
CA VAL A 45 -3.24 4.73 -2.94
C VAL A 45 -1.96 5.18 -3.64
N THR A 46 -2.06 5.78 -4.83
CA THR A 46 -0.90 6.32 -5.54
C THR A 46 -0.27 7.49 -4.78
N ALA A 47 -1.09 8.37 -4.21
CA ALA A 47 -0.62 9.46 -3.37
C ALA A 47 0.07 8.92 -2.11
N LEU A 48 -0.52 7.93 -1.45
CA LEU A 48 0.06 7.28 -0.27
C LEU A 48 1.41 6.61 -0.60
N ALA A 49 1.51 5.90 -1.72
CA ALA A 49 2.75 5.30 -2.21
C ALA A 49 3.84 6.36 -2.45
N LYS A 50 3.50 7.48 -3.10
CA LYS A 50 4.41 8.60 -3.33
C LYS A 50 4.88 9.23 -2.02
N THR A 51 3.98 9.41 -1.06
CA THR A 51 4.33 9.91 0.28
C THR A 51 5.30 8.98 0.97
N ALA A 52 5.02 7.68 1.01
CA ALA A 52 5.92 6.70 1.62
C ALA A 52 7.32 6.74 0.99
N LYS A 53 7.40 6.81 -0.35
CA LYS A 53 8.68 6.97 -1.07
C LYS A 53 9.38 8.28 -0.71
N ALA A 54 8.66 9.40 -0.67
CA ALA A 54 9.23 10.72 -0.39
C ALA A 54 9.83 10.82 1.03
N TYR A 55 9.22 10.14 1.99
CA TYR A 55 9.68 10.11 3.39
C TYR A 55 10.62 8.93 3.70
N GLY A 56 10.94 8.08 2.72
CA GLY A 56 11.80 6.91 2.95
C GLY A 56 11.16 5.82 3.82
N VAL A 57 9.83 5.77 3.89
CA VAL A 57 9.10 4.75 4.64
C VAL A 57 9.26 3.39 3.95
N PRO A 58 9.70 2.33 4.66
CA PRO A 58 9.77 0.98 4.12
C PRO A 58 8.40 0.56 3.56
N THR A 59 8.37 0.19 2.27
CA THR A 59 7.11 -0.13 1.58
C THR A 59 7.17 -1.54 0.98
N ILE A 60 6.14 -2.34 1.25
CA ILE A 60 5.97 -3.69 0.71
C ILE A 60 4.71 -3.72 -0.15
N LEU A 61 4.84 -4.29 -1.34
CA LEU A 61 3.75 -4.48 -2.29
C LEU A 61 3.39 -5.97 -2.37
N THR A 62 2.12 -6.29 -2.22
CA THR A 62 1.60 -7.66 -2.41
C THR A 62 0.47 -7.68 -3.41
N THR A 63 0.26 -8.85 -3.98
CA THR A 63 -0.82 -9.18 -4.88
C THR A 63 -1.37 -10.56 -4.50
N VAL A 64 -2.58 -10.88 -4.98
CA VAL A 64 -3.18 -12.20 -4.88
C VAL A 64 -3.54 -12.72 -6.26
N ASN A 65 -3.16 -13.96 -6.55
CA ASN A 65 -3.40 -14.67 -7.81
C ASN A 65 -3.16 -13.78 -9.04
N GLU A 66 -1.95 -13.25 -9.22
CA GLU A 66 -1.64 -12.29 -10.30
C GLU A 66 -2.07 -12.74 -11.70
N GLU A 67 -2.02 -14.05 -11.96
CA GLU A 67 -2.40 -14.65 -13.24
C GLU A 67 -3.87 -14.40 -13.59
N ARG A 68 -4.75 -14.30 -12.57
CA ARG A 68 -6.20 -14.08 -12.75
C ARG A 68 -6.63 -12.68 -12.30
N GLY A 69 -6.08 -12.20 -11.19
CA GLY A 69 -6.41 -10.92 -10.57
C GLY A 69 -5.75 -9.71 -11.24
N GLY A 70 -4.72 -9.94 -12.06
CA GLY A 70 -3.90 -8.91 -12.70
C GLY A 70 -2.76 -8.43 -11.81
N LEU A 71 -1.95 -7.51 -12.32
CA LEU A 71 -0.87 -6.87 -11.55
C LEU A 71 -1.41 -5.77 -10.64
N ILE A 72 -0.60 -5.33 -9.67
CA ILE A 72 -0.89 -4.11 -8.90
C ILE A 72 -1.10 -2.92 -9.85
N PHE A 73 -1.88 -1.92 -9.44
CA PHE A 73 -2.13 -0.74 -10.26
C PHE A 73 -0.83 -0.14 -10.82
N LYS A 74 -0.78 0.08 -12.14
CA LYS A 74 0.39 0.62 -12.84
C LYS A 74 0.89 1.94 -12.23
N GLN A 75 -0.01 2.74 -11.68
CA GLN A 75 0.30 4.00 -11.00
C GLN A 75 1.11 3.78 -9.72
N VAL A 76 0.80 2.72 -8.96
CA VAL A 76 1.57 2.30 -7.78
C VAL A 76 2.90 1.67 -8.20
N GLN A 77 2.90 0.78 -9.20
CA GLN A 77 4.12 0.17 -9.72
C GLN A 77 5.13 1.22 -10.22
N ALA A 78 4.65 2.29 -10.86
CA ALA A 78 5.51 3.39 -11.33
C ALA A 78 6.23 4.14 -10.20
N VAL A 79 5.73 4.07 -8.96
CA VAL A 79 6.41 4.66 -7.79
C VAL A 79 7.61 3.78 -7.39
N PHE A 80 7.49 2.45 -7.52
CA PHE A 80 8.51 1.47 -7.15
C PHE A 80 8.85 0.55 -8.34
N PRO A 81 9.43 1.08 -9.43
CA PRO A 81 9.57 0.37 -10.70
C PRO A 81 10.37 -0.94 -10.58
N ASP A 82 11.38 -0.95 -9.72
CA ASP A 82 12.29 -2.10 -9.54
C ASP A 82 11.79 -3.10 -8.49
N GLN A 83 10.73 -2.77 -7.75
CA GLN A 83 10.18 -3.65 -6.72
C GLN A 83 9.21 -4.64 -7.34
N LYS A 84 9.60 -5.91 -7.36
CA LYS A 84 8.69 -7.01 -7.69
C LYS A 84 7.66 -7.18 -6.56
N THR A 85 6.38 -7.23 -6.92
CA THR A 85 5.29 -7.57 -6.01
C THR A 85 5.44 -8.98 -5.45
N ILE A 86 5.07 -9.15 -4.19
CA ILE A 86 4.95 -10.47 -3.58
C ILE A 86 3.60 -11.05 -3.99
N ASN A 87 3.60 -11.91 -5.01
CA ASN A 87 2.42 -12.66 -5.43
C ASN A 87 2.07 -13.75 -4.41
N ARG A 88 0.84 -13.68 -3.87
CA ARG A 88 0.26 -14.63 -2.93
C ARG A 88 -0.81 -15.44 -3.69
N THR A 89 -1.03 -16.70 -3.28
CA THR A 89 -1.85 -17.74 -3.94
C THR A 89 -3.00 -17.28 -4.85
#